data_AF-A0A6B1E6I7-F1
#
_entry.id   AF-A0A6B1E6I7-F1
#
_cell.length_a   1.000
_cell.length_b   1.000
_cell.length_c   1.000
_cell.angle_alpha   90.00
_cell.angle_beta   90.00
_cell.angle_gamma   90.00
#
_symmetry.space_group_name_H-M   'P 1'
#
loop_
_entity.id
_entity.type
_entity.pdbx_description
1 polymer ?
#
loop_
_entity_poly.entity_id
_entity_poly.type
_entity_poly.pdbx_seq_one_letter_code
_entity_poly.pdbx_strand_id
1 'polypeptide(L)'
;GLGIPGGMAAGILVGLWMVRRQHMNQGEAIAAIVPTLPLAQAIGRLGNWFNQELFGGPTDLPWGLEIDEAHRPAQYLDVETFHPTFLYEAVWNLLLCGLLLLLDRRRRLLDVPTLVTDPRRVSRPGSLMAVYVLGYGLGRLWIEAVRIDPASLILGVRINIWMSLVLIAGSAAYLVWLRRRAPGPRRPVLPT
;
A
#
# COMPACT_ATOMS: atom_id res chain seq x y z
N GLY A 1 -1.88 -26.00 -2.89
CA GLY A 1 -1.89 -24.62 -2.39
C GLY A 1 -1.65 -23.67 -3.55
N LEU A 2 -2.43 -22.60 -3.66
CA LEU A 2 -2.13 -21.51 -4.60
C LEU A 2 -0.98 -20.70 -4.01
N GLY A 3 0.18 -20.68 -4.69
CA GLY A 3 1.25 -19.77 -4.32
C GLY A 3 0.80 -18.32 -4.50
N ILE A 4 1.17 -17.44 -3.57
CA ILE A 4 0.90 -16.00 -3.63
C ILE A 4 1.23 -15.39 -5.03
N PRO A 5 2.35 -15.76 -5.70
CA PRO A 5 2.65 -15.26 -7.04
C PRO A 5 1.61 -15.65 -8.10
N GLY A 6 1.06 -16.88 -8.01
CA GLY A 6 0.06 -17.38 -8.95
C GLY A 6 -1.27 -16.65 -8.79
N GLY A 7 -1.71 -16.42 -7.55
CA GLY A 7 -2.91 -15.62 -7.25
C GLY A 7 -2.77 -14.18 -7.74
N MET A 8 -1.61 -13.56 -7.52
CA MET A 8 -1.32 -12.20 -7.98
C MET A 8 -1.31 -12.09 -9.52
N ALA A 9 -0.62 -13.02 -10.20
CA ALA A 9 -0.57 -13.04 -11.66
C ALA A 9 -1.97 -13.22 -12.26
N ALA A 10 -2.75 -14.18 -11.75
CA ALA A 10 -4.13 -14.40 -12.18
C ALA A 10 -5.00 -13.16 -11.97
N GLY A 11 -4.93 -12.52 -10.80
CA GLY A 11 -5.67 -11.29 -10.50
C GLY A 11 -5.37 -10.15 -11.47
N ILE A 12 -4.08 -9.93 -11.78
CA ILE A 12 -3.64 -8.90 -12.74
C ILE A 12 -4.15 -9.22 -14.15
N LEU A 13 -3.96 -10.46 -14.61
CA LEU A 13 -4.34 -10.87 -15.97
C LEU A 13 -5.87 -10.79 -16.17
N VAL A 14 -6.65 -11.30 -15.23
CA VAL A 14 -8.12 -11.25 -15.27
C VAL A 14 -8.61 -9.80 -15.18
N GLY A 15 -8.03 -8.99 -14.30
CA GLY A 15 -8.38 -7.57 -14.18
C GLY A 15 -8.14 -6.80 -15.49
N LEU A 16 -6.96 -6.99 -16.12
CA LEU A 16 -6.64 -6.37 -17.41
C LEU A 16 -7.57 -6.87 -18.53
N TRP A 17 -7.88 -8.16 -18.54
CA TRP A 17 -8.80 -8.74 -19.52
C TRP A 17 -10.21 -8.16 -19.37
N MET A 18 -10.71 -8.01 -18.14
CA MET A 18 -12.06 -7.48 -17.87
C MET A 18 -12.18 -6.00 -18.23
N VAL A 19 -11.19 -5.18 -17.88
CA VAL A 19 -11.13 -3.76 -18.27
C VAL A 19 -11.16 -3.60 -19.79
N ARG A 20 -10.45 -4.48 -20.52
CA ARG A 20 -10.46 -4.49 -22.00
C ARG A 20 -11.79 -4.97 -22.55
N ARG A 21 -12.36 -6.05 -22.01
CA ARG A 21 -13.65 -6.63 -22.43
C ARG A 21 -14.82 -5.66 -22.25
N GLN A 22 -14.78 -4.84 -21.20
CA GLN A 22 -15.84 -3.88 -20.88
C GLN A 22 -15.59 -2.49 -21.46
N HIS A 23 -14.55 -2.30 -22.28
CA HIS A 23 -14.18 -1.01 -22.87
C HIS A 23 -14.06 0.13 -21.83
N MET A 24 -13.65 -0.22 -20.61
CA MET A 24 -13.53 0.74 -19.52
C MET A 24 -12.28 1.61 -19.69
N ASN A 25 -12.35 2.85 -19.18
CA ASN A 25 -11.17 3.67 -19.02
C ASN A 25 -10.21 2.98 -18.04
N GLN A 26 -9.07 2.52 -18.55
CA GLN A 26 -8.03 1.84 -17.76
C GLN A 26 -7.61 2.66 -16.55
N GLY A 27 -7.64 3.99 -16.69
CA GLY A 27 -7.32 4.88 -15.61
C GLY A 27 -8.31 4.84 -14.46
N GLU A 28 -9.59 4.93 -14.77
CA GLU A 28 -10.66 4.87 -13.76
C GLU A 28 -10.70 3.50 -13.08
N ALA A 29 -10.47 2.44 -13.85
CA ALA A 29 -10.35 1.09 -13.30
C ALA A 29 -9.18 0.98 -12.30
N ILE A 30 -7.99 1.49 -12.66
CA ILE A 30 -6.84 1.52 -11.74
C ILE A 30 -7.16 2.35 -10.49
N ALA A 31 -7.75 3.54 -10.65
CA ALA A 31 -8.12 4.41 -9.54
C ALA A 31 -9.10 3.72 -8.57
N ALA A 32 -10.03 2.92 -9.09
CA ALA A 32 -10.96 2.13 -8.28
C ALA A 32 -10.29 0.94 -7.57
N ILE A 33 -9.31 0.29 -8.20
CA ILE A 33 -8.60 -0.88 -7.64
C ILE A 33 -7.60 -0.46 -6.56
N VAL A 34 -6.90 0.66 -6.72
CA VAL A 34 -5.79 1.03 -5.83
C VAL A 34 -6.15 1.02 -4.33
N PRO A 35 -7.29 1.57 -3.87
CA PRO A 35 -7.68 1.51 -2.45
C PRO A 35 -8.03 0.10 -1.95
N THR A 36 -8.43 -0.81 -2.85
CA THR A 36 -8.80 -2.18 -2.46
C THR A 36 -7.58 -3.04 -2.15
N LEU A 37 -6.42 -2.69 -2.70
CA LEU A 37 -5.15 -3.41 -2.46
C LEU A 37 -4.75 -3.41 -0.97
N PRO A 38 -4.58 -2.25 -0.29
CA PRO A 38 -4.25 -2.26 1.13
C PRO A 38 -5.40 -2.81 1.99
N LEU A 39 -6.66 -2.64 1.59
CA LEU A 39 -7.78 -3.26 2.30
C LEU A 39 -7.68 -4.79 2.30
N ALA A 40 -7.42 -5.39 1.13
CA ALA A 40 -7.23 -6.84 1.02
C ALA A 40 -6.02 -7.32 1.83
N GLN A 41 -4.94 -6.53 1.86
CA GLN A 41 -3.77 -6.82 2.70
C GLN A 41 -4.12 -6.80 4.19
N ALA A 42 -4.87 -5.80 4.66
CA ALA A 42 -5.30 -5.73 6.06
C ALA A 42 -6.12 -6.95 6.47
N ILE A 43 -7.05 -7.39 5.62
CA ILE A 43 -7.85 -8.60 5.86
C ILE A 43 -6.96 -9.84 5.87
N GLY A 44 -6.01 -9.96 4.94
CA GLY A 44 -5.08 -11.07 4.88
C GLY A 44 -4.23 -11.22 6.14
N ARG A 45 -3.93 -10.12 6.85
CA ARG A 45 -3.18 -10.14 8.11
C ARG A 45 -3.93 -10.79 9.27
N LEU A 46 -5.25 -10.86 9.21
CA LEU A 46 -6.01 -11.64 10.20
C LEU A 46 -5.66 -13.14 10.13
N GLY A 47 -5.30 -13.65 8.95
CA GLY A 47 -4.81 -15.02 8.82
C GLY A 47 -3.55 -15.27 9.65
N ASN A 48 -2.65 -14.29 9.74
CA ASN A 48 -1.44 -14.41 10.55
C ASN A 48 -1.73 -14.46 12.05
N TRP A 49 -2.79 -13.77 12.49
CA TRP A 49 -3.26 -13.85 13.88
C TRP A 49 -3.83 -15.24 14.19
N PHE A 50 -4.72 -15.76 13.34
CA PHE A 50 -5.29 -17.10 13.52
C PHE A 50 -4.24 -18.22 13.43
N ASN A 51 -3.25 -18.08 12.54
CA ASN A 51 -2.18 -19.04 12.35
C ASN A 51 -1.02 -18.88 13.36
N GLN A 52 -1.06 -17.83 14.20
CA GLN A 52 0.03 -17.46 15.11
C GLN A 52 1.40 -17.42 14.42
N GLU A 53 1.50 -16.71 13.29
CA GLU A 53 2.72 -16.65 12.47
C GLU A 53 3.14 -15.20 12.16
N LEU A 54 4.42 -15.02 11.80
CA LEU A 54 5.02 -13.74 11.36
C LEU A 54 4.91 -12.59 12.40
N PHE A 55 4.90 -12.91 13.70
CA PHE A 55 4.94 -11.94 14.81
C PHE A 55 6.33 -11.29 14.98
N GLY A 56 6.40 -10.20 15.73
CA GLY A 56 7.64 -9.45 15.98
C GLY A 56 8.43 -9.96 17.18
N GLY A 57 9.36 -9.13 17.67
CA GLY A 57 10.19 -9.44 18.84
C GLY A 57 9.40 -9.66 20.14
N PRO A 58 9.99 -10.30 21.16
CA PRO A 58 9.50 -10.27 22.54
C PRO A 58 9.11 -8.85 22.98
N THR A 59 8.00 -8.71 23.71
CA THR A 59 7.54 -7.40 24.17
C THR A 59 6.77 -7.48 25.48
N ASP A 60 6.96 -6.47 26.33
CA ASP A 60 6.23 -6.29 27.60
C ASP A 60 5.11 -5.24 27.49
N LEU A 61 4.78 -4.81 26.26
CA LEU A 61 3.75 -3.82 26.01
C LEU A 61 2.36 -4.39 26.34
N PRO A 62 1.41 -3.56 26.82
CA PRO A 62 0.08 -4.04 27.25
C PRO A 62 -0.81 -4.53 26.09
N TRP A 63 -0.39 -4.35 24.84
CA TRP A 63 -1.02 -4.91 23.64
C TRP A 63 -0.17 -6.00 22.98
N GLY A 64 0.76 -6.61 23.72
CA GLY A 64 1.52 -7.77 23.28
C GLY A 64 0.59 -8.90 22.82
N LEU A 65 1.02 -9.63 21.79
CA LEU A 65 0.36 -10.81 21.30
C LEU A 65 0.91 -12.03 22.01
N GLU A 66 0.03 -12.75 22.71
CA GLU A 66 0.35 -14.07 23.24
C GLU A 66 0.42 -15.08 22.10
N ILE A 67 1.49 -15.88 22.08
CA ILE A 67 1.71 -16.95 21.11
C ILE A 67 1.77 -18.28 21.87
N ASP A 68 1.11 -19.31 21.35
CA ASP A 68 1.13 -20.64 21.97
C ASP A 68 2.53 -21.25 21.85
N GLU A 69 2.94 -22.02 22.86
CA GLU A 69 4.27 -22.63 22.93
C GLU A 69 4.64 -23.41 21.64
N ALA A 70 3.66 -24.08 21.02
CA ALA A 70 3.84 -24.83 19.78
C ALA A 70 4.25 -23.99 18.57
N HIS A 71 4.00 -22.68 18.58
CA HIS A 71 4.30 -21.75 17.49
C HIS A 71 5.48 -20.81 17.83
N ARG A 72 6.05 -20.91 19.03
CA ARG A 72 7.19 -20.07 19.46
C ARG A 72 8.48 -20.53 18.78
N PRO A 73 9.39 -19.60 18.41
CA PRO A 73 10.73 -19.96 17.99
C PRO A 73 11.48 -20.64 19.13
N ALA A 74 12.33 -21.63 18.83
CA ALA A 74 13.08 -22.37 19.86
C ALA A 74 13.92 -21.48 20.80
N GLN A 75 14.32 -20.30 20.34
CA GLN A 75 15.07 -19.30 21.11
C GLN A 75 14.22 -18.49 22.11
N TYR A 76 12.88 -18.58 22.06
CA TYR A 76 11.95 -17.80 22.87
C TYR A 76 10.81 -18.66 23.46
N LEU A 77 11.08 -19.91 23.82
CA LEU A 77 10.06 -20.80 24.40
C LEU A 77 9.49 -20.25 25.72
N ASP A 78 10.35 -19.62 26.52
CA ASP A 78 10.01 -19.04 27.83
C ASP A 78 9.32 -17.67 27.74
N VAL A 79 9.13 -17.13 26.53
CA VAL A 79 8.49 -15.83 26.30
C VAL A 79 7.09 -16.04 25.73
N GLU A 80 6.08 -15.48 26.37
CA GLU A 80 4.69 -15.63 25.95
C GLU A 80 4.24 -14.51 25.01
N THR A 81 4.77 -13.28 25.18
CA THR A 81 4.28 -12.07 24.53
C THR A 81 5.24 -11.51 23.48
N PHE A 82 4.70 -11.23 22.29
CA PHE A 82 5.43 -10.72 21.14
C PHE A 82 4.76 -9.50 20.54
N HIS A 83 5.50 -8.69 19.78
CA HIS A 83 4.91 -7.56 19.05
C HIS A 83 3.87 -8.07 18.02
N PRO A 84 2.60 -7.61 18.07
CA PRO A 84 1.56 -7.96 17.10
C PRO A 84 1.80 -7.27 15.75
N THR A 85 2.81 -7.71 14.99
CA THR A 85 3.12 -7.18 13.65
C THR A 85 1.90 -7.23 12.74
N PHE A 86 1.11 -8.32 12.77
CA PHE A 86 -0.13 -8.43 12.00
C PHE A 86 -1.07 -7.23 12.23
N LEU A 87 -1.20 -6.77 13.48
CA LEU A 87 -2.05 -5.65 13.87
C LEU A 87 -1.47 -4.35 13.36
N TYR A 88 -0.15 -4.14 13.54
CA TYR A 88 0.54 -2.96 13.03
C TYR A 88 0.40 -2.85 11.51
N GLU A 89 0.57 -3.98 10.80
CA GLU A 89 0.37 -4.08 9.35
C GLU A 89 -1.08 -3.79 8.95
N ALA A 90 -2.06 -4.39 9.65
CA ALA A 90 -3.48 -4.20 9.34
C ALA A 90 -3.91 -2.74 9.54
N VAL A 91 -3.53 -2.13 10.66
CA VAL A 91 -3.83 -0.72 10.95
C VAL A 91 -3.18 0.19 9.91
N TRP A 92 -1.90 -0.02 9.59
CA TRP A 92 -1.22 0.78 8.56
C TRP A 92 -1.92 0.69 7.21
N ASN A 93 -2.31 -0.52 6.80
CA ASN A 93 -3.02 -0.75 5.56
C ASN A 93 -4.42 -0.10 5.54
N LEU A 94 -5.17 -0.15 6.65
CA LEU A 94 -6.45 0.53 6.77
C LEU A 94 -6.30 2.06 6.70
N LEU A 95 -5.28 2.62 7.35
CA LEU A 95 -4.95 4.05 7.25
C LEU A 95 -4.58 4.44 5.81
N LEU A 96 -3.78 3.62 5.13
CA LEU A 96 -3.42 3.84 3.74
C LEU A 96 -4.64 3.76 2.82
N CYS A 97 -5.54 2.78 3.03
CA CYS A 97 -6.81 2.69 2.33
C CYS A 97 -7.65 3.95 2.52
N GLY A 98 -7.83 4.39 3.77
CA GLY A 98 -8.56 5.60 4.11
C GLY A 98 -7.97 6.85 3.46
N LEU A 99 -6.64 6.98 3.46
CA LEU A 99 -5.92 8.06 2.78
C LEU A 99 -6.20 8.05 1.27
N LEU A 100 -6.10 6.88 0.62
CA LEU A 100 -6.35 6.74 -0.82
C LEU A 100 -7.79 7.10 -1.17
N LEU A 101 -8.78 6.65 -0.39
CA LEU A 101 -10.19 7.01 -0.57
C LEU A 101 -10.44 8.50 -0.33
N LEU A 102 -9.79 9.10 0.67
CA LEU A 102 -9.89 10.53 0.92
C LEU A 102 -9.32 11.34 -0.24
N LEU A 103 -8.18 10.93 -0.78
CA LEU A 103 -7.55 11.56 -1.93
C LEU A 103 -8.41 11.40 -3.19
N ASP A 104 -8.99 10.22 -3.44
CA ASP A 104 -9.89 10.01 -4.57
C ASP A 104 -11.16 10.87 -4.45
N ARG A 105 -11.79 10.90 -3.27
CA ARG A 105 -12.97 11.74 -2.99
C ARG A 105 -12.68 13.23 -3.17
N ARG A 106 -11.57 13.73 -2.62
CA ARG A 106 -11.19 15.14 -2.77
C ARG A 106 -10.94 15.52 -4.24
N ARG A 107 -10.41 14.61 -5.05
CA ARG A 107 -10.22 14.84 -6.50
C ARG A 107 -11.56 14.94 -7.22
N ARG A 108 -12.46 13.99 -6.99
CA ARG A 108 -13.80 14.01 -7.58
C ARG A 108 -14.59 15.28 -7.22
N LEU A 109 -14.42 15.80 -6.01
CA LEU A 109 -15.04 17.06 -5.58
C LEU A 109 -14.39 18.30 -6.20
N LEU A 110 -13.09 18.27 -6.51
CA LEU A 110 -12.38 19.36 -7.20
C LEU A 110 -12.61 19.33 -8.73
N ASP A 111 -12.98 18.18 -9.29
CA ASP A 111 -13.33 17.98 -10.69
C ASP A 111 -14.81 18.32 -11.02
N VAL A 112 -15.55 18.97 -10.10
CA VAL A 112 -16.92 19.46 -10.35
C VAL A 112 -16.90 20.45 -11.53
N PRO A 113 -17.69 20.21 -12.59
CA PRO A 113 -17.56 20.89 -13.88
C PRO A 113 -18.12 22.31 -13.81
N THR A 114 -17.33 23.25 -13.31
CA THR A 114 -17.59 24.68 -13.55
C THR A 114 -16.95 25.03 -14.88
N LEU A 115 -17.74 24.92 -15.96
CA LEU A 115 -17.55 25.49 -17.31
C LEU A 115 -16.08 25.59 -17.80
N VAL A 116 -15.75 24.78 -18.82
CA VAL A 116 -14.45 24.65 -19.50
C VAL A 116 -13.50 23.61 -18.86
N THR A 117 -13.89 22.34 -18.98
CA THR A 117 -13.05 21.19 -18.59
C THR A 117 -12.05 20.87 -19.69
N ASP A 118 -10.80 21.29 -19.51
CA ASP A 118 -9.64 20.79 -20.25
C ASP A 118 -9.37 19.33 -19.81
N PRO A 119 -9.53 18.32 -20.67
CA PRO A 119 -9.33 16.90 -20.35
C PRO A 119 -7.90 16.54 -19.90
N ARG A 120 -6.98 17.51 -19.90
CA ARG A 120 -5.57 17.34 -19.55
C ARG A 120 -5.24 17.72 -18.10
N ARG A 121 -6.23 18.15 -17.30
CA ARG A 121 -6.06 18.54 -15.89
C ARG A 121 -5.97 17.33 -14.95
N VAL A 122 -4.74 16.86 -14.77
CA VAL A 122 -4.15 16.33 -13.52
C VAL A 122 -5.12 15.75 -12.48
N SER A 123 -5.58 14.52 -12.72
CA SER A 123 -5.60 13.45 -11.70
C SER A 123 -5.33 12.13 -12.40
N ARG A 124 -4.07 11.93 -12.81
CA ARG A 124 -3.67 10.68 -13.46
C ARG A 124 -3.88 9.53 -12.47
N PRO A 125 -4.54 8.44 -12.86
CA PRO A 125 -4.63 7.17 -12.11
C PRO A 125 -3.29 6.74 -11.51
N GLY A 126 -2.21 6.97 -12.24
CA GLY A 126 -0.84 6.70 -11.81
C GLY A 126 -0.42 7.43 -10.53
N SER A 127 -1.02 8.57 -10.20
CA SER A 127 -0.70 9.29 -8.96
C SER A 127 -1.31 8.65 -7.71
N LEU A 128 -2.51 8.05 -7.79
CA LEU A 128 -3.04 7.25 -6.67
C LEU A 128 -2.21 5.99 -6.48
N MET A 129 -1.86 5.33 -7.59
CA MET A 129 -0.95 4.18 -7.55
C MET A 129 0.40 4.55 -6.94
N ALA A 130 0.99 5.69 -7.30
CA ALA A 130 2.26 6.14 -6.72
C ALA A 130 2.15 6.46 -5.22
N VAL A 131 1.03 7.04 -4.75
CA VAL A 131 0.78 7.24 -3.31
C VAL A 131 0.65 5.91 -2.59
N TYR A 132 -0.04 4.94 -3.17
CA TYR A 132 -0.13 3.59 -2.63
C TYR A 132 1.25 2.93 -2.53
N VAL A 133 2.04 2.93 -3.61
CA VAL A 133 3.39 2.33 -3.62
C VAL A 133 4.31 3.00 -2.60
N LEU A 134 4.26 4.33 -2.50
CA LEU A 134 5.00 5.09 -1.51
C LEU A 134 4.59 4.71 -0.08
N GLY A 135 3.28 4.73 0.22
CA GLY A 135 2.75 4.44 1.55
C GLY A 135 2.98 2.98 1.96
N TYR A 136 2.83 2.04 1.03
CA TYR A 136 3.13 0.63 1.26
C TYR A 136 4.63 0.42 1.53
N GLY A 137 5.50 1.05 0.74
CA GLY A 137 6.96 1.00 0.95
C GLY A 137 7.36 1.54 2.32
N LEU A 138 6.79 2.67 2.75
CA LEU A 138 7.05 3.26 4.07
C LEU A 138 6.60 2.33 5.20
N GLY A 139 5.41 1.74 5.08
CA GLY A 139 4.94 0.73 6.04
C GLY A 139 5.88 -0.45 6.11
N ARG A 140 6.35 -0.95 4.95
CA ARG A 140 7.31 -2.06 4.88
C ARG A 140 8.63 -1.74 5.57
N LEU A 141 9.17 -0.54 5.43
CA LEU A 141 10.40 -0.16 6.13
C LEU A 141 10.24 -0.22 7.65
N TRP A 142 9.14 0.33 8.18
CA TRP A 142 8.85 0.32 9.61
C TRP A 142 8.64 -1.10 10.14
N ILE A 143 7.80 -1.89 9.48
CA ILE A 143 7.48 -3.25 9.93
C ILE A 143 8.71 -4.14 9.86
N GLU A 144 9.52 -4.03 8.81
CA GLU A 144 10.74 -4.84 8.67
C GLU A 144 11.76 -4.53 9.78
N ALA A 145 11.77 -3.29 10.31
CA ALA A 145 12.61 -2.93 11.45
C ALA A 145 12.16 -3.60 12.76
N VAL A 146 10.88 -3.97 12.88
CA VAL A 146 10.31 -4.64 14.07
C VAL A 146 10.41 -6.17 13.97
N ARG A 147 10.60 -6.72 12.76
CA ARG A 147 10.63 -8.18 12.54
C ARG A 147 11.98 -8.80 12.88
N ILE A 148 11.91 -9.93 13.57
CA ILE A 148 13.05 -10.78 13.96
C ILE A 148 13.25 -12.00 13.06
N ASP A 149 12.34 -12.26 12.12
CA ASP A 149 12.39 -13.45 11.26
C ASP A 149 13.66 -13.51 10.40
N PRO A 150 14.17 -14.71 10.07
CA PRO A 150 15.26 -14.86 9.12
C PRO A 150 14.85 -14.29 7.76
N ALA A 151 15.67 -13.42 7.18
CA ALA A 151 15.44 -12.86 5.86
C ALA A 151 16.70 -12.91 5.00
N SER A 152 16.50 -12.94 3.68
CA SER A 152 17.58 -12.82 2.71
C SER A 152 18.23 -11.45 2.83
N LEU A 153 19.50 -11.45 3.22
CA LEU A 153 20.31 -10.25 3.37
C LEU A 153 21.08 -9.98 2.08
N ILE A 154 21.11 -8.71 1.67
CA ILE A 154 22.00 -8.18 0.64
C ILE A 154 22.78 -7.05 1.32
N LEU A 155 24.11 -7.15 1.34
CA LEU A 155 25.00 -6.20 2.03
C LEU A 155 24.64 -6.01 3.52
N GLY A 156 24.25 -7.10 4.21
CA GLY A 156 23.85 -7.05 5.63
C GLY A 156 22.48 -6.43 5.89
N VAL A 157 21.75 -6.02 4.85
CA VAL A 157 20.41 -5.41 4.96
C VAL A 157 19.38 -6.31 4.28
N ARG A 158 18.19 -6.43 4.86
CA ARG A 158 17.10 -7.27 4.33
C ARG A 158 16.70 -6.81 2.92
N ILE A 159 16.55 -7.75 1.98
CA ILE A 159 16.19 -7.45 0.57
C ILE A 159 14.91 -6.59 0.46
N ASN A 160 13.96 -6.80 1.37
CA ASN A 160 12.70 -6.05 1.44
C ASN A 160 12.94 -4.55 1.67
N ILE A 161 13.98 -4.17 2.42
CA ILE A 161 14.36 -2.77 2.66
C ILE A 161 14.85 -2.15 1.35
N TRP A 162 15.77 -2.82 0.64
CA TRP A 162 16.26 -2.35 -0.64
C TRP A 162 15.13 -2.14 -1.66
N MET A 163 14.24 -3.13 -1.79
CA MET A 163 13.09 -3.04 -2.69
C MET A 163 12.16 -1.89 -2.30
N SER A 164 11.90 -1.72 -1.00
CA SER A 164 11.06 -0.62 -0.50
C SER A 164 11.69 0.75 -0.80
N LEU A 165 13.00 0.91 -0.61
CA LEU A 165 13.71 2.17 -0.90
C LEU A 165 13.61 2.54 -2.38
N VAL A 166 13.84 1.59 -3.29
CA VAL A 166 13.71 1.82 -4.74
C VAL A 166 12.29 2.24 -5.11
N LEU A 167 11.28 1.54 -4.59
CA LEU A 167 9.88 1.84 -4.86
C LEU A 167 9.44 3.21 -4.30
N ILE A 168 9.90 3.57 -3.10
CA ILE A 168 9.64 4.88 -2.49
C ILE A 168 10.30 5.98 -3.34
N ALA A 169 11.57 5.84 -3.68
CA ALA A 169 12.30 6.84 -4.46
C ALA A 169 11.66 7.05 -5.84
N GLY A 170 11.32 5.96 -6.54
CA GLY A 170 10.64 6.02 -7.84
C GLY A 170 9.27 6.68 -7.75
N SER A 171 8.48 6.34 -6.73
CA SER A 171 7.14 6.92 -6.54
C SER A 171 7.20 8.40 -6.18
N ALA A 172 8.13 8.80 -5.31
CA ALA A 172 8.35 10.19 -4.95
C ALA A 172 8.81 11.01 -6.17
N ALA A 173 9.78 10.50 -6.94
CA ALA A 173 10.25 11.14 -8.17
C ALA A 173 9.11 11.33 -9.19
N TYR A 174 8.27 10.30 -9.37
CA TYR A 174 7.11 10.36 -10.26
C TYR A 174 6.09 11.42 -9.81
N LEU A 175 5.79 11.50 -8.51
CA LEU A 175 4.88 12.52 -7.96
C LEU A 175 5.44 13.94 -8.11
N VAL A 176 6.74 14.15 -7.86
CA VAL A 176 7.41 15.44 -8.06
C VAL A 176 7.40 15.84 -9.54
N TRP A 177 7.71 14.90 -10.43
CA TRP A 177 7.65 15.13 -11.87
C TRP A 177 6.24 15.53 -12.35
N LEU A 178 5.20 14.89 -11.81
CA LEU A 178 3.81 15.25 -12.09
C LEU A 178 3.47 16.67 -11.64
N ARG A 179 3.90 17.06 -10.42
CA ARG A 179 3.69 18.41 -9.90
C ARG A 179 4.37 19.47 -10.75
N ARG A 180 5.61 19.21 -11.19
CA ARG A 180 6.38 20.14 -12.04
C ARG A 180 5.79 20.35 -13.43
N ARG A 181 4.99 19.39 -13.93
CA ARG A 181 4.28 19.49 -15.22
C ARG A 181 2.85 20.02 -15.09
N ALA A 182 2.41 20.42 -13.90
CA ALA A 182 1.10 21.03 -13.73
C ALA A 182 1.12 22.47 -14.31
N PRO A 183 0.20 22.83 -15.21
CA PRO A 183 0.09 24.21 -15.70
C PRO A 183 -0.16 25.18 -14.54
N GLY A 184 0.49 26.35 -14.55
CA GLY A 184 0.31 27.37 -13.51
C GLY A 184 -1.14 27.89 -13.41
N PRO A 185 -1.50 28.61 -12.32
CA PRO A 185 -2.84 29.16 -12.14
C PRO A 185 -3.19 30.09 -13.30
N ARG A 186 -4.27 29.80 -14.05
CA ARG A 186 -4.77 30.72 -15.08
C ARG A 186 -5.30 31.97 -14.37
N ARG A 187 -4.80 33.15 -14.77
CA ARG A 187 -5.36 34.44 -14.34
C ARG A 187 -6.85 34.49 -14.73
N PRO A 188 -7.74 35.06 -13.89
CA PRO A 188 -9.12 35.30 -14.29
C PRO A 188 -9.13 36.15 -15.55
N VAL A 189 -9.80 35.69 -16.60
CA VAL A 189 -10.08 36.52 -17.77
C VAL A 189 -11.17 37.49 -17.31
N LEU A 190 -10.83 38.77 -17.16
CA LEU A 190 -11.84 39.80 -16.89
C LEU A 190 -12.69 39.98 -18.16
N PRO A 191 -14.03 40.00 -18.07
CA PRO A 191 -14.87 40.35 -19.20
C PRO A 191 -14.57 41.80 -19.62
N THR A 192 -14.31 41.98 -20.93
CA THR A 192 -14.13 43.28 -21.59
C THR A 192 -15.46 43.96 -21.86
#